data_AF-A0A1I5PYY0-F1
#
_entry.id   AF-A0A1I5PYY0-F1
#
_cell.length_a   1.000
_cell.length_b   1.000
_cell.length_c   1.000
_cell.angle_alpha   90.00
_cell.angle_beta   90.00
_cell.angle_gamma   90.00
#
_symmetry.space_group_name_H-M   'P 1'
#
loop_
_entity.id
_entity.type
_entity.pdbx_description
1 polymer ?
#
loop_
_entity_poly.entity_id
_entity_poly.type
_entity_poly.pdbx_seq_one_letter_code
_entity_poly.pdbx_strand_id
1 'polypeptide(L)'
;MKRVTALLAAAALLASPAVAQPRPCLTALEAESLALVALPEIITQTGQVCAARLPAASLIRRRQGPLVAKYQAAADAAWPAAQGAIAKLSNPAATLLLQSDYARPVLTSLITPLIVGRIALADCGTIDRLVTLLEPLPPRNTAGVIVTVLQYLKADRARGGRSDAPDLPLCPAP
;
A
#
# COMPACT_ATOMS: atom_id res chain seq x y z
N MET A 1 -27.63 -12.15 63.21
CA MET A 1 -27.87 -12.03 61.74
C MET A 1 -27.50 -10.62 61.27
N LYS A 2 -26.22 -10.32 61.02
CA LYS A 2 -25.79 -8.99 60.53
C LYS A 2 -24.40 -8.95 59.88
N ARG A 3 -23.85 -10.11 59.49
CA ARG A 3 -22.45 -10.23 59.00
C ARG A 3 -22.32 -10.78 57.57
N VAL A 4 -23.42 -11.06 56.88
CA VAL A 4 -23.38 -11.71 55.54
C VAL A 4 -23.53 -10.71 54.39
N THR A 5 -23.94 -9.46 54.66
CA THR A 5 -24.21 -8.47 53.61
C THR A 5 -22.98 -7.73 53.06
N ALA A 6 -21.77 -7.96 53.60
CA ALA A 6 -20.57 -7.22 53.20
C ALA A 6 -19.72 -7.89 52.09
N LEU A 7 -20.00 -9.14 51.73
CA LEU A 7 -19.15 -9.91 50.80
C LEU A 7 -19.59 -9.90 49.33
N LEU A 8 -20.74 -9.31 48.99
CA LEU A 8 -21.26 -9.28 47.62
C LEU A 8 -20.82 -8.04 46.81
N ALA A 9 -20.16 -7.06 47.42
CA ALA A 9 -19.73 -5.84 46.73
C ALA A 9 -18.33 -5.92 46.08
N ALA A 10 -17.55 -6.98 46.37
CA ALA A 10 -16.16 -7.08 45.89
C ALA A 10 -16.00 -7.83 44.56
N ALA A 11 -17.04 -8.48 44.03
CA ALA A 11 -16.95 -9.28 42.81
C ALA A 11 -17.19 -8.50 41.50
N ALA A 12 -17.58 -7.21 41.57
CA ALA A 12 -17.93 -6.41 40.39
C ALA A 12 -16.75 -5.69 39.72
N LEU A 13 -15.53 -5.77 40.26
CA LEU A 13 -14.37 -5.00 39.79
C LEU A 13 -13.45 -5.73 38.79
N LEU A 14 -13.79 -6.94 38.35
CA LEU A 14 -12.95 -7.74 37.44
C LEU A 14 -13.45 -7.81 35.98
N ALA A 15 -14.56 -7.15 35.65
CA ALA A 15 -15.04 -7.05 34.27
C ALA A 15 -14.47 -5.80 33.58
N SER A 16 -13.15 -5.72 33.42
CA SER A 16 -12.57 -4.78 32.47
C SER A 16 -12.92 -5.28 31.06
N PRO A 17 -13.59 -4.48 30.20
CA PRO A 17 -13.72 -4.85 28.80
C PRO A 17 -12.29 -4.97 28.26
N ALA A 18 -11.94 -6.13 27.71
CA ALA A 18 -10.73 -6.26 26.93
C ALA A 18 -10.87 -5.29 25.74
N VAL A 19 -10.25 -4.12 25.85
CA VAL A 19 -10.14 -3.18 24.73
C VAL A 19 -9.31 -3.92 23.69
N ALA A 20 -9.99 -4.46 22.67
CA ALA A 20 -9.32 -5.04 21.52
C ALA A 20 -8.41 -3.94 20.96
N GLN A 21 -7.09 -4.16 21.08
CA GLN A 21 -6.10 -3.22 20.56
C GLN A 21 -6.43 -3.01 19.07
N PRO A 22 -6.68 -1.78 18.60
CA PRO A 22 -6.96 -1.53 17.20
C PRO A 22 -5.82 -2.12 16.38
N ARG A 23 -6.15 -2.96 15.39
CA ARG A 23 -5.13 -3.44 14.45
C ARG A 23 -4.46 -2.21 13.82
N PRO A 24 -3.12 -2.17 13.72
CA PRO A 24 -2.44 -1.03 13.11
C PRO A 24 -2.95 -0.82 11.69
N CYS A 25 -3.34 0.42 11.37
CA CYS A 25 -3.81 0.81 10.04
C CYS A 25 -2.99 1.99 9.49
N LEU A 26 -2.95 2.12 8.17
CA LEU A 26 -2.31 3.20 7.44
C LEU A 26 -3.31 4.31 7.15
N THR A 27 -2.95 5.54 7.50
CA THR A 27 -3.60 6.74 7.00
C THR A 27 -3.41 6.87 5.49
N ALA A 28 -4.19 7.75 4.85
CA ALA A 28 -4.06 8.00 3.41
C ALA A 28 -2.62 8.41 3.03
N LEU A 29 -2.03 9.34 3.78
CA LEU A 29 -0.66 9.82 3.52
C LEU A 29 0.40 8.73 3.71
N GLU A 30 0.25 7.88 4.73
CA GLU A 30 1.14 6.72 4.92
C GLU A 30 1.03 5.76 3.73
N ALA A 31 -0.19 5.43 3.29
CA ALA A 31 -0.40 4.55 2.14
C ALA A 31 0.11 5.17 0.82
N GLU A 32 -0.05 6.48 0.64
CA GLU A 32 0.46 7.22 -0.52
C GLU A 32 1.99 7.13 -0.60
N SER A 33 2.68 7.24 0.55
CA SER A 33 4.14 7.09 0.59
C SER A 33 4.59 5.71 0.14
N LEU A 34 3.87 4.64 0.50
CA LEU A 34 4.13 3.28 0.02
C LEU A 34 3.90 3.16 -1.48
N ALA A 35 2.80 3.72 -1.98
CA ALA A 35 2.50 3.73 -3.41
C ALA A 35 3.60 4.44 -4.21
N LEU A 36 4.04 5.62 -3.77
CA LEU A 36 5.14 6.35 -4.40
C LEU A 36 6.42 5.53 -4.48
N VAL A 37 6.77 4.84 -3.40
CA VAL A 37 7.98 4.00 -3.34
C VAL A 37 7.90 2.78 -4.26
N ALA A 38 6.72 2.17 -4.40
CA ALA A 38 6.53 0.97 -5.21
C ALA A 38 6.38 1.27 -6.73
N LEU A 39 5.82 2.42 -7.09
CA LEU A 39 5.46 2.76 -8.47
C LEU A 39 6.60 2.66 -9.50
N PRO A 40 7.84 3.11 -9.24
CA PRO A 40 8.92 3.03 -10.23
C PRO A 40 9.16 1.60 -10.71
N GLU A 41 9.23 0.66 -9.77
CA GLU A 41 9.48 -0.74 -10.05
C GLU A 41 8.26 -1.39 -10.69
N ILE A 42 7.04 -1.09 -10.22
CA ILE A 42 5.80 -1.55 -10.84
C ILE A 42 5.71 -1.10 -12.30
N ILE A 43 5.99 0.17 -12.62
CA ILE A 43 5.95 0.70 -13.99
C ILE A 43 7.00 -0.02 -14.86
N THR A 44 8.22 -0.14 -14.35
CA THR A 44 9.35 -0.79 -15.05
C THR A 44 9.05 -2.26 -15.37
N GLN A 45 8.57 -3.00 -14.37
CA GLN A 45 8.24 -4.42 -14.51
C GLN A 45 6.96 -4.65 -15.33
N THR A 46 5.98 -3.74 -15.26
CA THR A 46 4.83 -3.78 -16.18
C THR A 46 5.28 -3.64 -17.63
N GLY A 47 6.24 -2.74 -17.89
CA GLY A 47 6.91 -2.63 -19.19
C GLY A 47 7.70 -3.88 -19.60
N GLN A 48 8.20 -4.69 -18.64
CA GLN A 48 8.80 -6.01 -18.88
C GLN A 48 7.74 -7.01 -19.33
N VAL A 49 6.67 -7.15 -18.57
CA VAL A 49 5.56 -8.09 -18.86
C VAL A 49 4.91 -7.78 -20.21
N CYS A 50 4.61 -6.50 -20.46
CA CYS A 50 3.94 -6.07 -21.69
C CYS A 50 4.85 -5.98 -22.91
N ALA A 51 6.11 -6.42 -22.81
CA ALA A 51 7.13 -6.28 -23.84
C ALA A 51 6.77 -6.94 -25.17
N ALA A 52 5.98 -8.01 -25.13
CA ALA A 52 5.54 -8.76 -26.31
C ALA A 52 4.25 -8.22 -26.97
N ARG A 53 3.49 -7.35 -26.27
CA ARG A 53 2.18 -6.85 -26.75
C ARG A 53 2.21 -5.41 -27.22
N LEU A 54 3.10 -4.60 -26.64
CA LEU A 54 3.16 -3.16 -26.86
C LEU A 54 4.32 -2.74 -27.76
N PRO A 55 4.13 -1.70 -28.59
CA PRO A 55 5.22 -1.08 -29.34
C PRO A 55 6.35 -0.60 -28.42
N ALA A 56 7.59 -0.64 -28.88
CA ALA A 56 8.73 -0.13 -28.11
C ALA A 56 8.59 1.36 -27.71
N ALA A 57 7.78 2.12 -28.46
CA ALA A 57 7.48 3.52 -28.19
C ALA A 57 6.46 3.75 -27.07
N SER A 58 5.71 2.73 -26.63
CA SER A 58 4.74 2.85 -25.52
C SER A 58 5.39 3.42 -24.26
N LEU A 59 4.64 4.20 -23.51
CA LEU A 59 5.20 4.96 -22.40
C LEU A 59 5.79 4.04 -21.33
N ILE A 60 5.06 2.97 -20.96
CA ILE A 60 5.53 1.97 -19.99
C ILE A 60 6.67 1.08 -20.53
N ARG A 61 6.89 1.03 -21.85
CA ARG A 61 8.03 0.33 -22.47
C ARG A 61 9.36 1.06 -22.26
N ARG A 62 9.34 2.36 -21.93
CA ARG A 62 10.54 3.22 -21.77
C ARG A 62 11.07 3.18 -20.34
N ARG A 63 11.75 2.08 -20.00
CA ARG A 63 12.25 1.78 -18.64
C ARG A 63 13.34 2.71 -18.09
N GLN A 64 13.89 3.60 -18.92
CA GLN A 64 14.83 4.68 -18.53
C GLN A 64 14.32 6.05 -19.01
N GLY A 65 13.00 6.18 -19.21
CA GLY A 65 12.39 7.40 -19.71
C GLY A 65 12.02 8.42 -18.62
N PRO A 66 11.55 9.61 -19.02
CA PRO A 66 11.14 10.68 -18.10
C PRO A 66 10.07 10.25 -17.08
N LEU A 67 9.14 9.37 -17.48
CA LEU A 67 8.12 8.83 -16.58
C LEU A 67 8.76 8.12 -15.38
N VAL A 68 9.68 7.18 -15.63
CA VAL A 68 10.32 6.40 -14.55
C VAL A 68 11.19 7.30 -13.68
N ALA A 69 11.96 8.21 -14.28
CA ALA A 69 12.77 9.18 -13.54
C ALA A 69 11.93 10.08 -12.61
N LYS A 70 10.77 10.53 -13.09
CA LYS A 70 9.80 11.32 -12.30
C LYS A 70 9.30 10.55 -11.08
N TYR A 71 8.97 9.26 -11.23
CA TYR A 71 8.54 8.44 -10.09
C TYR A 71 9.71 8.05 -9.18
N GLN A 72 10.94 7.87 -9.71
CA GLN A 72 12.13 7.61 -8.89
C GLN A 72 12.40 8.78 -7.92
N ALA A 73 12.43 10.01 -8.42
CA ALA A 73 12.62 11.19 -7.57
C ALA A 73 11.53 11.31 -6.48
N ALA A 74 10.27 11.03 -6.83
CA ALA A 74 9.19 11.04 -5.86
C ALA A 74 9.29 9.91 -4.82
N ALA A 75 9.74 8.72 -5.24
CA ALA A 75 9.97 7.59 -4.37
C ALA A 75 11.13 7.85 -3.38
N ASP A 76 12.21 8.50 -3.84
CA ASP A 76 13.35 8.88 -3.00
C ASP A 76 12.91 9.87 -1.91
N ALA A 77 12.12 10.88 -2.26
CA ALA A 77 11.56 11.84 -1.31
C ALA A 77 10.55 11.20 -0.33
N ALA A 78 9.78 10.20 -0.77
CA ALA A 78 8.76 9.54 0.04
C ALA A 78 9.33 8.44 0.96
N TRP A 79 10.56 7.99 0.73
CA TRP A 79 11.14 6.83 1.40
C TRP A 79 11.12 6.93 2.94
N PRO A 80 11.49 8.05 3.59
CA PRO A 80 11.44 8.15 5.05
C PRO A 80 10.03 7.98 5.65
N ALA A 81 9.02 8.54 4.98
CA ALA A 81 7.63 8.38 5.39
C ALA A 81 7.14 6.93 5.20
N ALA A 82 7.55 6.30 4.09
CA ALA A 82 7.26 4.90 3.81
C ALA A 82 7.88 3.96 4.86
N GLN A 83 9.11 4.22 5.32
CA GLN A 83 9.74 3.45 6.40
C GLN A 83 8.89 3.48 7.67
N GLY A 84 8.37 4.65 8.06
CA GLY A 84 7.46 4.79 9.21
C GLY A 84 6.15 4.00 9.02
N ALA A 85 5.56 4.07 7.82
CA ALA A 85 4.37 3.30 7.48
C ALA A 85 4.60 1.78 7.54
N ILE A 86 5.74 1.29 7.02
CA ILE A 86 6.09 -0.14 7.06
C ILE A 86 6.38 -0.58 8.50
N ALA A 87 7.09 0.22 9.29
CA ALA A 87 7.37 -0.06 10.69
C ALA A 87 6.08 -0.23 11.50
N LYS A 88 5.04 0.55 11.21
CA LYS A 88 3.72 0.44 11.85
C LYS A 88 3.02 -0.89 11.59
N LEU A 89 3.27 -1.50 10.43
CA LEU A 89 2.71 -2.80 10.03
C LEU A 89 3.61 -3.98 10.38
N SER A 90 4.84 -3.72 10.82
CA SER A 90 5.87 -4.73 11.01
C SER A 90 6.09 -5.05 12.49
N ASN A 91 6.66 -6.22 12.76
CA ASN A 91 7.16 -6.53 14.09
C ASN A 91 8.35 -5.63 14.45
N PRO A 92 8.56 -5.27 15.74
CA PRO A 92 9.65 -4.37 16.15
C PRO A 92 11.05 -4.80 15.70
N ALA A 93 11.29 -6.12 15.59
CA ALA A 93 12.55 -6.68 15.11
C ALA A 93 12.83 -6.36 13.62
N ALA A 94 11.78 -6.20 12.80
CA ALA A 94 11.91 -5.84 11.40
C ALA A 94 12.19 -4.35 11.19
N THR A 95 11.86 -3.49 12.17
CA THR A 95 12.06 -2.04 12.08
C THR A 95 13.53 -1.65 11.98
N LEU A 96 14.43 -2.39 12.62
CA LEU A 96 15.89 -2.16 12.51
C LEU A 96 16.39 -2.46 11.09
N LEU A 97 15.82 -3.47 10.43
CA LEU A 97 16.17 -3.80 9.04
C LEU A 97 15.71 -2.71 8.07
N LEU A 98 14.60 -2.02 8.38
CA LEU A 98 14.07 -0.93 7.55
C LEU A 98 15.01 0.28 7.49
N GLN A 99 15.87 0.47 8.49
CA GLN A 99 16.83 1.58 8.53
C GLN A 99 18.05 1.36 7.62
N SER A 100 18.20 0.16 7.05
CA SER A 100 19.26 -0.14 6.09
C SER A 100 18.98 0.46 4.72
N ASP A 101 20.03 0.88 4.02
CA ASP A 101 19.96 1.30 2.61
C ASP A 101 19.44 0.17 1.68
N TYR A 102 19.53 -1.09 2.12
CA TYR A 102 19.03 -2.25 1.37
C TYR A 102 17.54 -2.52 1.58
N ALA A 103 16.89 -1.87 2.55
CA ALA A 103 15.50 -2.15 2.89
C ALA A 103 14.57 -1.92 1.69
N ARG A 104 14.71 -0.76 1.02
CA ARG A 104 13.88 -0.42 -0.13
C ARG A 104 13.99 -1.42 -1.28
N PRO A 105 15.19 -1.72 -1.84
CA PRO A 105 15.29 -2.66 -2.95
C PRO A 105 14.78 -4.07 -2.58
N VAL A 106 15.04 -4.54 -1.36
CA VAL A 106 14.52 -5.83 -0.88
C VAL A 106 12.99 -5.81 -0.84
N LEU A 107 12.38 -4.80 -0.24
CA LEU A 107 10.92 -4.67 -0.18
C LEU A 107 10.29 -4.59 -1.58
N THR A 108 10.85 -3.78 -2.48
CA THR A 108 10.33 -3.68 -3.84
C THR A 108 10.45 -4.99 -4.61
N SER A 109 11.52 -5.77 -4.40
CA SER A 109 11.69 -7.09 -5.01
C SER A 109 10.67 -8.13 -4.54
N LEU A 110 10.19 -8.02 -3.29
CA LEU A 110 9.19 -8.92 -2.73
C LEU A 110 7.77 -8.55 -3.17
N ILE A 111 7.46 -7.24 -3.19
CA ILE A 111 6.09 -6.77 -3.44
C ILE A 111 5.78 -6.70 -4.94
N THR A 112 6.74 -6.29 -5.77
CA THR A 112 6.46 -6.05 -7.19
C THR A 112 5.93 -7.29 -7.91
N PRO A 113 6.52 -8.50 -7.76
CA PRO A 113 6.00 -9.71 -8.40
C PRO A 113 4.55 -10.04 -8.03
N LEU A 114 4.12 -9.73 -6.80
CA LEU A 114 2.75 -9.97 -6.34
C LEU A 114 1.73 -9.09 -7.07
N ILE A 115 2.18 -7.92 -7.54
CA ILE A 115 1.36 -6.95 -8.27
C ILE A 115 1.43 -7.26 -9.77
N VAL A 116 2.64 -7.29 -10.35
CA VAL A 116 2.82 -7.43 -11.79
C VAL A 116 2.53 -8.84 -12.29
N GLY A 117 2.65 -9.86 -11.43
CA GLY A 117 2.33 -11.24 -11.77
C GLY A 117 0.83 -11.48 -12.04
N ARG A 118 -0.03 -10.50 -11.74
CA ARG A 118 -1.47 -10.54 -12.05
C ARG A 118 -1.83 -9.86 -13.36
N ILE A 119 -0.87 -9.25 -14.05
CA ILE A 119 -1.11 -8.54 -15.31
C ILE A 119 -1.22 -9.56 -16.44
N ALA A 120 -2.41 -9.68 -17.03
CA ALA A 120 -2.57 -10.46 -18.25
C ALA A 120 -2.07 -9.67 -19.46
N LEU A 121 -1.48 -10.36 -20.44
CA LEU A 121 -1.00 -9.73 -21.68
C LEU A 121 -2.13 -9.00 -22.44
N ALA A 122 -3.37 -9.44 -22.29
CA ALA A 122 -4.54 -8.79 -22.89
C ALA A 122 -4.79 -7.38 -22.33
N ASP A 123 -4.42 -7.12 -21.07
CA ASP A 123 -4.68 -5.85 -20.39
C ASP A 123 -3.63 -4.78 -20.68
N CYS A 124 -2.49 -5.17 -21.28
CA CYS A 124 -1.37 -4.28 -21.52
C CYS A 124 -1.72 -3.00 -22.29
N GLY A 125 -2.64 -3.07 -23.25
CA GLY A 125 -3.11 -1.88 -23.98
C GLY A 125 -3.87 -0.90 -23.07
N THR A 126 -4.75 -1.43 -22.23
CA THR A 126 -5.51 -0.65 -21.24
C THR A 126 -4.57 -0.02 -20.21
N ILE A 127 -3.56 -0.76 -19.75
CA ILE A 127 -2.58 -0.27 -18.78
C ILE A 127 -1.72 0.85 -19.38
N ASP A 128 -1.19 0.68 -20.61
CA ASP A 128 -0.41 1.75 -21.27
C ASP A 128 -1.26 3.01 -21.47
N ARG A 129 -2.53 2.85 -21.83
CA ARG A 129 -3.47 3.98 -21.93
C ARG A 129 -3.71 4.65 -20.58
N LEU A 130 -3.95 3.88 -19.52
CA LEU A 130 -4.15 4.42 -18.17
C LEU A 130 -2.91 5.19 -17.70
N VAL A 131 -1.71 4.63 -17.85
CA VAL A 131 -0.47 5.30 -17.47
C VAL A 131 -0.25 6.57 -18.30
N THR A 132 -0.58 6.55 -19.59
CA THR A 132 -0.51 7.75 -20.45
C THR A 132 -1.46 8.85 -19.97
N LEU A 133 -2.67 8.50 -19.51
CA LEU A 133 -3.63 9.46 -18.96
C LEU A 133 -3.15 10.04 -17.62
N LEU A 134 -2.46 9.24 -16.81
CA LEU A 134 -1.92 9.65 -15.52
C LEU A 134 -0.56 10.35 -15.62
N GLU A 135 0.14 10.23 -16.75
CA GLU A 135 1.48 10.79 -16.95
C GLU A 135 1.60 12.27 -16.60
N PRO A 136 0.63 13.15 -16.98
CA PRO A 136 0.73 14.57 -16.68
C PRO A 136 0.59 14.89 -15.19
N LEU A 137 -0.07 14.02 -14.41
CA LEU A 137 -0.34 14.28 -12.99
C LEU A 137 0.96 14.24 -12.18
N PRO A 138 1.11 15.10 -11.15
CA PRO A 138 2.20 14.95 -10.18
C PRO A 138 2.17 13.56 -9.54
N PRO A 139 3.33 12.94 -9.23
CA PRO A 139 3.36 11.59 -8.65
C PRO A 139 2.52 11.46 -7.39
N ARG A 140 2.51 12.50 -6.54
CA ARG A 140 1.67 12.55 -5.32
C ARG A 140 0.18 12.45 -5.64
N ASN A 141 -0.30 13.13 -6.68
CA ASN A 141 -1.70 13.06 -7.08
C ASN A 141 -2.04 11.67 -7.60
N THR A 142 -1.14 11.04 -8.37
CA THR A 142 -1.34 9.65 -8.82
C THR A 142 -1.39 8.68 -7.64
N ALA A 143 -0.51 8.83 -6.64
CA ALA A 143 -0.56 8.04 -5.42
C ALA A 143 -1.88 8.23 -4.66
N GLY A 144 -2.35 9.47 -4.55
CA GLY A 144 -3.66 9.79 -3.95
C GLY A 144 -4.82 9.11 -4.68
N VAL A 145 -4.82 9.11 -6.02
CA VAL A 145 -5.82 8.38 -6.82
C VAL A 145 -5.77 6.88 -6.52
N ILE A 146 -4.58 6.27 -6.52
CA ILE A 146 -4.42 4.84 -6.23
C ILE A 146 -4.95 4.50 -4.84
N VAL A 147 -4.56 5.26 -3.82
CA VAL A 147 -4.97 5.01 -2.42
C VAL A 147 -6.48 5.20 -2.25
N THR A 148 -7.05 6.23 -2.88
CA THR A 148 -8.50 6.47 -2.86
C THR A 148 -9.26 5.29 -3.48
N VAL A 149 -8.79 4.77 -4.62
CA VAL A 149 -9.37 3.58 -5.25
C VAL A 149 -9.25 2.36 -4.33
N LEU A 150 -8.11 2.15 -3.67
CA LEU A 150 -7.94 1.06 -2.71
C LEU A 150 -8.90 1.18 -1.50
N GLN A 151 -9.09 2.38 -0.97
CA GLN A 151 -10.06 2.63 0.10
C GLN A 151 -11.49 2.32 -0.37
N TYR A 152 -11.86 2.77 -1.56
CA TYR A 152 -13.16 2.49 -2.16
C TYR A 152 -13.39 0.99 -2.33
N LEU A 153 -12.43 0.27 -2.92
CA LEU A 153 -12.52 -1.19 -3.12
C LEU A 153 -12.55 -1.96 -1.80
N LYS A 154 -11.88 -1.47 -0.75
CA LYS A 154 -11.96 -2.04 0.60
C LYS A 154 -13.37 -1.86 1.18
N ALA A 155 -13.93 -0.65 1.09
CA ALA A 155 -15.28 -0.36 1.53
C ALA A 155 -16.33 -1.16 0.75
N ASP A 156 -16.11 -1.36 -0.55
CA ASP A 156 -17.00 -2.16 -1.39
C ASP A 156 -17.00 -3.65 -1.04
N ARG A 157 -15.81 -4.22 -0.80
CA ARG A 157 -15.69 -5.60 -0.27
C ARG A 157 -16.40 -5.77 1.07
N ALA A 158 -16.33 -4.77 1.96
CA ALA A 158 -17.05 -4.80 3.23
C ALA A 158 -18.58 -4.82 3.05
N ARG A 159 -19.09 -4.35 1.90
CA ARG A 159 -20.51 -4.41 1.50
C ARG A 159 -20.87 -5.66 0.69
N GLY A 160 -19.94 -6.61 0.51
CA GLY A 160 -20.15 -7.85 -0.25
C GLY A 160 -19.70 -7.80 -1.71
N GLY A 161 -19.03 -6.73 -2.15
CA GLY A 161 -18.39 -6.67 -3.46
C GLY A 161 -17.21 -7.63 -3.60
N ARG A 162 -16.82 -7.96 -4.84
CA ARG A 162 -15.63 -8.79 -5.15
C ARG A 162 -14.52 -7.90 -5.71
N SER A 163 -13.32 -7.99 -5.12
CA SER A 163 -12.14 -7.27 -5.62
C SER A 163 -10.86 -8.06 -5.34
N ASP A 164 -10.02 -8.18 -6.36
CA ASP A 164 -8.69 -8.79 -6.28
C ASP A 164 -7.60 -7.80 -5.84
N ALA A 165 -7.99 -6.57 -5.47
CA ALA A 165 -7.06 -5.57 -4.98
C ALA A 165 -6.37 -6.04 -3.68
N PRO A 166 -5.07 -5.72 -3.50
CA PRO A 166 -4.37 -5.99 -2.25
C PRO A 166 -5.15 -5.48 -1.04
N ASP A 167 -5.25 -6.28 0.02
CA ASP A 167 -5.87 -5.85 1.27
C ASP A 167 -4.84 -5.10 2.11
N LEU A 168 -4.67 -3.81 1.80
CA LEU A 168 -3.91 -2.91 2.67
C LEU A 168 -4.75 -2.58 3.91
N PRO A 169 -4.15 -2.60 5.11
CA PRO A 169 -4.82 -2.21 6.34
C PRO A 169 -4.96 -0.69 6.37
N LEU A 170 -5.88 -0.12 5.59
CA LEU A 170 -6.15 1.32 5.55
C LEU A 170 -7.06 1.72 6.70
N CYS A 171 -6.78 2.87 7.31
CA CYS A 171 -7.67 3.47 8.30
C CYS A 171 -8.98 3.92 7.62
N PRO A 172 -10.08 4.03 8.37
CA PRO A 172 -11.32 4.62 7.85
C PRO A 172 -11.06 6.01 7.26
N ALA A 173 -11.73 6.33 6.15
CA ALA A 173 -11.72 7.70 5.66
C ALA A 173 -12.30 8.64 6.75
N PRO A 174 -11.77 9.87 6.89
CA PRO A 174 -12.32 10.85 7.81
C PRO A 174 -13.77 11.19 7.48
#